data_AF-A0A1G2PH68-F1
#
_entry.id   AF-A0A1G2PH68-F1
#
_cell.length_a   1.000
_cell.length_b   1.000
_cell.length_c   1.000
_cell.angle_alpha   90.00
_cell.angle_beta   90.00
_cell.angle_gamma   90.00
#
_symmetry.space_group_name_H-M   'P 1'
#
loop_
_entity.id
_entity.type
_entity.pdbx_description
1 polymer ?
#
loop_
_entity_poly.entity_id
_entity_poly.type
_entity_poly.pdbx_seq_one_letter_code
_entity_poly.pdbx_strand_id
1 'polypeptide(L)' 'MPYHIEDGVIRVVFKRGITQAEALNTISRLGCEAKDFTSYVSMNVIVHVPQGKEADFAERFLREPNVAIAATIHKEH' A
#
# COMPACT_ATOMS: atom_id res chain seq x y z
N MET A 1 27.51 -4.57 6.35
CA MET A 1 26.81 -5.24 5.24
C MET A 1 25.66 -4.33 4.84
N PRO A 2 25.60 -3.76 3.63
CA PRO A 2 24.44 -3.00 3.21
C PRO A 2 23.37 -4.02 2.80
N TYR A 3 22.35 -4.19 3.63
CA TYR A 3 21.19 -4.98 3.24
C TYR A 3 20.48 -4.20 2.14
N HIS A 4 20.60 -4.68 0.90
CA HIS A 4 19.71 -4.28 -0.19
C HIS A 4 18.36 -4.92 0.17
N ILE A 5 17.50 -4.17 0.85
CA ILE A 5 16.12 -4.60 1.00
C ILE A 5 15.52 -4.36 -0.39
N GLU A 6 15.37 -5.42 -1.17
CA GLU A 6 14.47 -5.38 -2.31
C GLU A 6 13.08 -5.10 -1.71
N ASP A 7 12.55 -3.90 -1.92
CA ASP A 7 11.22 -3.56 -1.42
C ASP A 7 10.16 -4.16 -2.34
N GLY A 8 9.24 -4.96 -1.78
CA GLY A 8 8.00 -5.32 -2.45
C GLY A 8 7.09 -4.10 -2.52
N VAL A 9 6.39 -3.92 -3.64
CA VAL A 9 5.52 -2.75 -3.85
C VAL A 9 4.07 -3.20 -4.00
N ILE A 10 3.19 -2.60 -3.20
CA ILE A 10 1.74 -2.83 -3.27
C ILE A 10 1.06 -1.53 -3.69
N ARG A 11 0.14 -1.62 -4.67
CA ARG A 11 -0.83 -0.58 -4.95
C ARG A 11 -2.04 -0.76 -4.05
N VAL A 12 -2.33 0.23 -3.23
CA VAL A 12 -3.53 0.27 -2.39
C VAL A 12 -4.45 1.38 -2.91
N VAL A 13 -5.69 1.04 -3.21
CA VAL A 13 -6.72 1.99 -3.65
C VAL A 13 -7.73 2.13 -2.53
N PHE A 14 -7.86 3.34 -1.99
CA PHE A 14 -8.85 3.64 -0.96
C PHE A 14 -10.20 4.00 -1.58
N LYS A 15 -11.27 3.72 -0.84
CA LYS A 15 -12.65 4.06 -1.22
C LYS A 15 -12.81 5.59 -1.35
N ARG A 16 -13.82 6.00 -2.13
CA ARG A 16 -14.19 7.41 -2.25
C ARG A 16 -14.65 7.97 -0.89
N GLY A 17 -14.26 9.20 -0.60
CA GLY A 17 -14.63 9.90 0.64
C GLY A 17 -13.61 9.74 1.78
N ILE A 18 -12.60 8.89 1.62
CA ILE A 18 -11.49 8.77 2.58
C ILE A 18 -10.53 9.94 2.39
N THR A 19 -10.04 10.50 3.49
CA THR A 19 -9.03 11.56 3.49
C THR A 19 -7.61 10.98 3.41
N GLN A 20 -6.66 11.78 2.92
CA GLN A 20 -5.25 11.37 2.89
C GLN A 20 -4.71 11.00 4.27
N ALA A 21 -5.14 11.70 5.32
CA ALA A 21 -4.77 11.42 6.69
C ALA A 21 -5.26 10.03 7.15
N GLU A 22 -6.50 9.65 6.81
CA GLU A 22 -7.03 8.32 7.11
C GLU A 22 -6.30 7.22 6.36
N ALA A 23 -5.99 7.44 5.07
CA ALA A 23 -5.20 6.49 4.29
C ALA A 23 -3.80 6.29 4.89
N LEU A 24 -3.11 7.39 5.23
CA LEU A 24 -1.81 7.35 5.90
C LEU A 24 -1.88 6.63 7.26
N ASN A 25 -2.94 6.88 8.03
CA ASN A 25 -3.13 6.23 9.33
C ASN A 25 -3.31 4.71 9.17
N THR A 26 -4.10 4.26 8.20
CA THR A 26 -4.25 2.83 7.90
C THR A 26 -2.91 2.20 7.51
N ILE A 27 -2.14 2.85 6.63
CA ILE A 27 -0.84 2.34 6.16
C ILE A 27 0.17 2.27 7.32
N SER A 28 0.26 3.32 8.13
CA SER A 28 1.12 3.37 9.31
C SER A 28 0.74 2.32 10.36
N ARG A 29 -0.56 2.14 10.62
CA ARG A 29 -1.08 1.11 11.55
C ARG A 29 -0.73 -0.31 11.12
N LEU A 30 -0.66 -0.56 9.82
CA LEU A 30 -0.25 -1.85 9.28
C LEU A 30 1.26 -2.07 9.33
N GLY A 31 2.04 -1.03 9.66
CA GLY A 31 3.50 -1.08 9.74
C GLY A 31 4.16 -0.90 8.37
N CYS A 32 3.51 -0.18 7.46
CA CYS A 32 4.05 0.12 6.14
C CYS A 32 4.34 1.61 5.99
N GLU A 33 5.13 1.95 4.97
CA GLU A 33 5.37 3.33 4.56
C GLU A 33 4.71 3.61 3.21
N ALA A 34 3.97 4.71 3.14
CA ALA A 34 3.43 5.25 1.90
C ALA A 34 4.53 6.05 1.19
N LYS A 35 4.82 5.74 -0.07
CA LYS A 35 5.79 6.51 -0.88
C LYS A 35 5.14 7.54 -1.78
N ASP A 36 4.02 7.19 -2.41
CA ASP A 36 3.46 8.01 -3.49
C ASP A 36 1.94 8.01 -3.50
N PHE A 37 1.35 9.18 -3.74
CA PHE A 37 -0.10 9.40 -3.85
C PHE A 37 -0.41 9.82 -5.27
N THR A 38 -0.99 8.91 -6.05
CA THR A 38 -1.06 9.07 -7.51
C THR A 38 -2.33 9.72 -8.02
N SER A 39 -3.37 9.98 -7.20
CA SER A 39 -4.55 10.71 -7.69
C SER A 39 -5.49 11.25 -6.62
N TYR A 40 -6.10 12.42 -6.88
CA TYR A 40 -7.15 13.05 -6.06
C TYR A 40 -8.54 12.42 -6.26
N VAL A 41 -8.80 11.80 -7.42
CA VAL A 41 -10.12 11.25 -7.78
C VAL A 41 -10.32 9.84 -7.22
N SER A 42 -9.22 9.12 -7.03
CA SER A 42 -9.16 7.79 -6.45
C SER A 42 -7.83 7.71 -5.72
N MET A 43 -7.86 7.63 -4.40
CA MET A 43 -6.66 7.72 -3.60
C MET A 43 -5.87 6.41 -3.73
N ASN A 44 -5.02 6.40 -4.76
CA ASN A 44 -4.09 5.34 -5.08
C ASN A 44 -2.79 5.63 -4.35
N VAL A 45 -2.38 4.72 -3.48
CA VAL A 45 -1.19 4.84 -2.67
C VAL A 45 -0.25 3.69 -2.98
N ILE A 46 0.99 4.03 -3.24
CA ILE A 46 2.06 3.06 -3.41
C ILE A 46 2.69 2.82 -2.04
N VAL A 47 2.64 1.56 -1.60
CA VAL A 47 3.11 1.13 -0.29
C VAL A 47 4.29 0.18 -0.46
N HIS A 48 5.37 0.43 0.27
CA HIS A 48 6.52 -0.47 0.34
C HIS A 48 6.31 -1.48 1.47
N VAL A 49 6.62 -2.74 1.19
CA VAL A 49 6.53 -3.85 2.15
C VAL A 49 7.75 -4.76 2.02
N PRO A 50 8.07 -5.55 3.05
CA PRO A 50 9.13 -6.56 2.95
C PRO A 50 8.84 -7.55 1.82
N GLN A 51 9.82 -7.83 0.98
CA GLN A 51 9.72 -8.83 -0.09
C GLN A 51 9.32 -10.21 0.48
N GLY A 52 8.44 -10.90 -0.25
CA GLY A 52 7.85 -12.17 0.19
C GLY A 52 6.69 -12.01 1.17
N LYS A 53 6.35 -10.79 1.59
CA LYS A 53 5.16 -10.50 2.42
C LYS A 53 4.07 -9.72 1.68
N GLU A 54 4.22 -9.50 0.37
CA GLU A 54 3.29 -8.68 -0.42
C GLU A 54 1.87 -9.24 -0.35
N ALA A 55 1.71 -10.56 -0.44
CA ALA A 55 0.41 -11.22 -0.32
C ALA A 55 -0.21 -11.04 1.06
N ASP A 56 0.56 -11.25 2.15
CA ASP A 56 0.09 -11.06 3.53
C ASP A 56 -0.38 -9.62 3.76
N PHE A 57 0.44 -8.64 3.34
CA PHE A 57 0.07 -7.24 3.47
C PHE A 57 -1.11 -6.86 2.58
N ALA A 58 -1.19 -7.35 1.34
CA ALA A 58 -2.33 -7.12 0.47
C ALA A 58 -3.62 -7.67 1.09
N GLU A 59 -3.60 -8.86 1.67
CA GLU A 59 -4.73 -9.41 2.43
C GLU A 59 -5.10 -8.55 3.63
N ARG A 60 -4.11 -8.05 4.38
CA ARG A 60 -4.35 -7.15 5.52
C ARG A 60 -4.97 -5.83 5.08
N PHE A 61 -4.51 -5.25 3.97
CA PHE A 61 -5.13 -4.05 3.38
C PHE A 61 -6.57 -4.34 2.92
N LEU A 62 -6.83 -5.48 2.28
CA LEU A 62 -8.20 -5.83 1.85
C LEU A 62 -9.19 -6.05 3.00
N ARG A 63 -8.69 -6.33 4.22
CA ARG A 63 -9.52 -6.40 5.44
C ARG A 63 -9.88 -5.03 5.99
N GLU A 64 -9.22 -3.97 5.55
CA GLU A 64 -9.50 -2.61 6.01
C GLU A 64 -10.79 -2.08 5.34
N PRO A 65 -11.73 -1.52 6.12
CA PRO A 65 -13.02 -1.07 5.59
C PRO A 65 -12.88 0.06 4.57
N ASN A 66 -11.78 0.81 4.64
CA ASN A 66 -11.50 1.99 3.81
C ASN A 66 -10.76 1.64 2.52
N VAL A 67 -10.28 0.40 2.37
CA VAL A 67 -9.57 -0.06 1.18
C VAL A 67 -10.57 -0.70 0.21
N ALA A 68 -10.45 -0.35 -1.06
CA ALA A 68 -11.23 -0.93 -2.15
C ALA A 68 -10.45 -2.03 -2.87
N ILE A 69 -9.15 -1.81 -3.09
CA ILE A 69 -8.27 -2.71 -3.85
C ILE A 69 -6.89 -2.70 -3.19
N ALA A 70 -6.27 -3.85 -3.03
CA ALA A 70 -4.84 -3.98 -2.78
C ALA A 70 -4.26 -4.99 -3.75
N ALA A 71 -3.27 -4.59 -4.54
CA ALA A 71 -2.65 -5.44 -5.55
C ALA A 71 -1.14 -5.26 -5.55
N THR A 72 -0.40 -6.36 -5.55
CA THR A 72 1.06 -6.35 -5.70
C THR A 72 1.43 -5.85 -7.10
N ILE A 73 2.34 -4.89 -7.20
CA ILE A 73 2.86 -4.40 -8.47
C ILE A 73 4.14 -5.18 -8.76
N HIS A 74 4.07 -6.12 -9.69
CA HIS A 74 5.28 -6.67 -10.30
C HIS A 74 5.67 -5.74 -11.45
N LYS A 75 6.86 -5.14 -11.38
CA LYS A 75 7.44 -4.47 -12.54
C LYS A 75 7.64 -5.54 -13.61
N GLU A 76 6.80 -5.56 -14.65
CA GLU A 76 7.16 -6.26 -15.88
C GLU A 76 8.42 -5.59 -16.42
N HIS A 77 9.43 -6.42 -16.68
CA HIS A 77 10.74 -6.04 -17.18
C HIS A 77 10.82 -6.33 -18.68
#